data_AF-A0A1I4UP22-F1
#
_entry.id   AF-A0A1I4UP22-F1
#
_cell.length_a   1.000
_cell.length_b   1.000
_cell.length_c   1.000
_cell.angle_alpha   90.00
_cell.angle_beta   90.00
_cell.angle_gamma   90.00
#
_symmetry.space_group_name_H-M   'P 1'
#
loop_
_entity.id
_entity.type
_entity.pdbx_description
1 polymer ?
#
loop_
_entity_poly.entity_id
_entity_poly.type
_entity_poly.pdbx_seq_one_letter_code
_entity_poly.pdbx_strand_id
1 'polypeptide(L)' 'MRGADITQESLFTVAKLDDFVPATHPLRAIRKLADTALQRMSALFDTLYADTGRASIAPEKLMRAQLLQLFYSL' A
#
# COMPACT_ATOMS: atom_id res chain seq x y z
N MET A 1 48.16 0.87 22.35
CA MET A 1 47.12 -0.16 22.54
C MET A 1 46.08 0.03 21.46
N ARG A 2 45.64 -1.03 20.78
CA ARG A 2 44.69 -0.94 19.65
C ARG A 2 43.26 -0.76 20.20
N GLY A 3 42.52 0.20 19.65
CA GLY A 3 41.12 0.44 20.03
C GLY A 3 40.18 -0.66 19.54
N ALA A 4 39.05 -0.81 20.22
CA ALA A 4 38.02 -1.77 19.86
C ALA A 4 37.34 -1.37 18.54
N ASP A 5 37.09 -2.37 17.69
CA ASP A 5 36.32 -2.22 16.46
C ASP A 5 34.83 -2.28 16.82
N ILE A 6 34.19 -1.12 16.93
CA ILE A 6 32.81 -0.98 17.39
C ILE A 6 31.93 -0.59 16.20
N THR A 7 31.16 -1.53 15.68
CA THR A 7 30.10 -1.27 14.71
C THR A 7 28.78 -1.06 15.44
N GLN A 8 28.12 0.07 15.21
CA GLN A 8 26.76 0.33 15.68
C GLN A 8 25.79 0.16 14.52
N GLU A 9 24.97 -0.89 14.58
CA GLU A 9 23.94 -1.15 13.59
C GLU A 9 22.74 -0.20 13.72
N SER A 10 21.89 -0.16 12.70
CA SER A 10 20.69 0.67 12.72
C SER A 10 19.72 0.20 13.81
N LEU A 11 19.24 1.13 14.64
CA LEU A 11 18.26 0.85 15.68
C LEU A 11 16.84 0.56 15.14
N PHE A 12 16.55 0.99 13.90
CA PHE A 12 15.26 0.81 13.27
C PHE A 12 15.42 0.45 11.80
N THR A 13 14.59 -0.47 11.31
CA THR A 13 14.44 -0.77 9.88
C THR A 13 13.08 -0.28 9.42
N VAL A 14 13.07 0.51 8.34
CA VAL A 14 11.84 0.93 7.67
C VAL A 14 11.77 0.18 6.34
N ALA A 15 10.72 -0.62 6.18
CA ALA A 15 10.42 -1.29 4.92
C ALA A 15 8.98 -0.99 4.51
N LYS A 16 8.76 -0.89 3.20
CA LYS A 16 7.45 -0.77 2.57
C LYS A 16 7.06 -2.13 2.02
N LEU A 17 5.75 -2.38 1.91
CA LEU A 17 5.26 -3.61 1.29
C LEU A 17 5.82 -3.81 -0.12
N ASP A 18 6.00 -2.71 -0.86
CA ASP A 18 6.56 -2.72 -2.21
C ASP A 18 8.02 -3.19 -2.27
N ASP A 19 8.75 -3.18 -1.16
CA ASP A 19 10.14 -3.63 -1.10
C ASP A 19 10.22 -5.17 -1.15
N PHE A 20 9.13 -5.86 -0.83
CA PHE A 20 9.05 -7.33 -0.82
C PHE A 20 8.47 -7.93 -2.10
N VAL A 21 7.98 -7.10 -3.03
CA VAL A 21 7.37 -7.57 -4.28
C VAL A 21 8.39 -7.46 -5.42
N PRO A 22 8.74 -8.54 -6.15
CA PRO A 22 9.68 -8.45 -7.26
C PRO A 22 9.28 -7.41 -8.31
N ALA A 23 10.26 -6.77 -8.96
CA ALA A 23 10.02 -5.76 -9.98
C ALA A 23 9.23 -6.30 -11.19
N THR A 24 9.41 -7.58 -11.50
CA THR A 24 8.73 -8.30 -12.60
C THR A 24 7.40 -8.93 -12.19
N HIS A 25 6.95 -8.72 -10.95
CA HIS A 25 5.75 -9.36 -10.45
C HIS A 25 4.47 -8.82 -11.13
N PRO A 26 3.56 -9.68 -11.64
CA PRO A 26 2.35 -9.25 -12.34
C PRO A 26 1.46 -8.27 -11.55
N LEU A 27 1.42 -8.38 -10.22
CA LEU A 27 0.67 -7.44 -9.37
C LEU A 27 1.07 -5.98 -9.57
N ARG A 28 2.31 -5.69 -9.99
CA ARG A 28 2.72 -4.30 -10.24
C ARG A 28 1.98 -3.67 -11.42
N ALA A 29 1.76 -4.44 -12.48
CA ALA A 29 0.96 -3.99 -13.63
C ALA A 29 -0.52 -3.89 -13.24
N ILE A 30 -1.04 -4.89 -12.53
CA ILE A 30 -2.43 -4.90 -12.07
C ILE A 30 -2.72 -3.72 -11.15
N ARG A 31 -1.81 -3.42 -10.21
CA ARG A 31 -1.93 -2.27 -9.31
C ARG A 31 -2.05 -0.96 -10.08
N LYS A 32 -1.22 -0.74 -11.11
CA LYS A 32 -1.31 0.48 -11.94
C LYS A 32 -2.69 0.62 -12.61
N LEU A 33 -3.22 -0.50 -13.14
CA LEU A 33 -4.53 -0.53 -13.77
C LEU A 33 -5.65 -0.26 -12.75
N ALA A 34 -5.60 -0.92 -11.60
CA ALA A 34 -6.55 -0.72 -10.50
C ALA A 34 -6.50 0.72 -9.97
N ASP A 35 -5.31 1.28 -9.73
CA ASP A 35 -5.13 2.66 -9.27
C ASP A 35 -5.70 3.66 -10.28
N THR A 36 -5.49 3.43 -11.58
CA THR A 36 -6.07 4.29 -12.63
C THR A 36 -7.61 4.22 -12.63
N ALA A 37 -8.18 3.02 -12.49
CA ALA A 37 -9.62 2.85 -12.43
C ALA A 37 -10.23 3.51 -11.18
N LEU A 38 -9.61 3.29 -10.02
CA LEU A 38 -10.04 3.86 -8.74
C LEU A 38 -9.93 5.38 -8.75
N GLN A 39 -8.88 5.96 -9.34
CA GLN A 39 -8.75 7.41 -9.48
C GLN A 39 -9.89 8.02 -10.30
N ARG A 40 -10.34 7.35 -11.37
CA ARG A 40 -11.51 7.80 -12.15
C ARG A 40 -12.81 7.76 -11.35
N MET A 41 -12.87 6.93 -10.31
CA MET A 41 -14.02 6.81 -9.41
C MET A 41 -13.96 7.75 -8.20
N SER A 42 -12.85 8.49 -8.01
CA SER A 42 -12.63 9.35 -6.83
C SER A 42 -13.81 10.30 -6.58
N ALA A 43 -14.26 11.01 -7.62
CA ALA A 43 -15.38 11.94 -7.49
C ALA A 43 -16.69 11.26 -7.03
N LEU A 44 -16.93 10.01 -7.47
CA LEU A 44 -18.07 9.24 -7.01
C LEU A 44 -17.90 8.83 -5.55
N PHE A 45 -16.71 8.39 -5.16
CA PHE A 45 -16.42 8.03 -3.76
C PHE A 45 -16.56 9.23 -2.81
N ASP A 46 -16.17 10.43 -3.25
CA ASP A 46 -16.30 11.65 -2.47
C ASP A 46 -17.76 11.94 -2.12
N THR A 47 -18.72 11.63 -3.02
CA THR A 47 -20.16 11.80 -2.74
C THR A 47 -20.70 10.87 -1.65
N LEU A 48 -19.98 9.79 -1.32
CA LEU A 48 -20.39 8.84 -0.29
C LEU A 48 -20.04 9.32 1.13
N TYR A 49 -19.20 10.34 1.25
CA TYR A 49 -18.73 10.82 2.55
C TYR A 49 -19.59 11.94 3.10
N ALA A 50 -19.79 11.90 4.42
CA ALA A 50 -20.41 13.00 5.14
C ALA A 50 -19.43 14.16 5.28
N ASP A 51 -19.93 15.40 5.19
CA ASP A 51 -19.14 16.62 5.36
C ASP A 51 -18.54 16.76 6.77
N THR A 52 -19.12 16.07 7.76
CA THR A 52 -18.72 16.15 9.17
C THR A 52 -18.64 14.78 9.82
N GLY A 53 -17.88 14.71 10.93
CA GLY A 53 -17.70 13.49 11.70
C GLY A 53 -16.32 12.86 11.51
N ARG A 54 -16.19 11.58 11.89
CA ARG A 54 -14.93 10.85 11.80
C ARG A 54 -14.66 10.44 10.35
N ALA A 55 -13.45 10.73 9.86
CA ALA A 55 -13.00 10.25 8.57
C ALA A 55 -13.07 8.72 8.50
N SER A 56 -13.88 8.23 7.56
CA SER A 56 -13.99 6.83 7.19
C SER A 56 -12.78 6.36 6.37
N ILE A 57 -12.65 5.05 6.20
CA ILE A 57 -11.60 4.46 5.37
C ILE A 57 -11.90 4.76 3.89
N ALA A 58 -10.89 5.26 3.17
CA ALA A 58 -10.92 5.46 1.72
C ALA A 58 -11.38 4.19 0.98
N PRO A 59 -12.37 4.22 0.07
CA PRO A 59 -12.96 2.99 -0.47
C PRO A 59 -11.94 2.25 -1.35
N GLU A 60 -10.99 2.98 -1.96
CA GLU A 60 -9.89 2.43 -2.73
C GLU A 60 -8.99 1.53 -1.90
N LYS A 61 -8.87 1.74 -0.59
CA LYS A 61 -8.10 0.83 0.29
C LYS A 61 -8.79 -0.51 0.42
N LEU A 62 -10.12 -0.50 0.58
CA LEU A 62 -10.93 -1.72 0.67
C LEU A 62 -10.93 -2.48 -0.66
N MET A 63 -11.12 -1.77 -1.78
CA MET A 63 -11.12 -2.37 -3.11
C MET A 63 -9.77 -3.01 -3.47
N ARG A 64 -8.65 -2.37 -3.14
CA ARG A 64 -7.31 -2.97 -3.32
C ARG A 64 -7.13 -4.23 -2.47
N ALA A 65 -7.61 -4.23 -1.23
CA ALA A 65 -7.54 -5.39 -0.36
C ALA A 65 -8.38 -6.56 -0.90
N GLN A 66 -9.60 -6.28 -1.37
CA GLN A 66 -10.45 -7.30 -2.00
C GLN A 66 -9.82 -7.88 -3.27
N LEU A 67 -9.17 -7.04 -4.09
CA LEU A 67 -8.47 -7.52 -5.28
C LEU A 67 -7.35 -8.52 -4.93
N LEU A 68 -6.60 -8.26 -3.86
CA LEU A 68 -5.60 -9.20 -3.37
C LEU A 68 -6.22 -10.49 -2.83
N GLN A 69 -7.32 -10.40 -2.07
CA GLN A 69 -8.05 -11.58 -1.60
C GLN A 69 -8.51 -12.46 -2.76
N LEU A 70 -9.05 -11.87 -3.83
CA LEU A 70 -9.48 -12.59 -5.03
C LEU A 70 -8.33 -13.32 -5.73
N PHE A 71 -7.11 -12.77 -5.70
CA PHE A 71 -5.96 -13.40 -6.34
C PHE A 71 -5.31 -14.52 -5.51
N TYR A 72 -5.43 -14.49 -4.19
CA TYR A 72 -4.61 -15.33 -3.30
C TYR A 72 -5.36 -16.08 -2.20
N SER A 73 -6.68 -15.91 -2.08
CA SER A 73 -7.43 -16.44 -0.94
C SER A 73 -8.79 -17.04 -1.29
N LEU A 74 -9.13 -17.12 -2.58
CA LEU A 74 -10.24 -17.96 -3.05
C LEU A 74 -9.78 -19.42 -3.21
#